data_AF-A0A193QFD3-F1
#
_entry.id   AF-A0A193QFD3-F1
#
_cell.length_a   1.000
_cell.length_b   1.000
_cell.length_c   1.000
_cell.angle_alpha   90.00
_cell.angle_beta   90.00
_cell.angle_gamma   90.00
#
_symmetry.space_group_name_H-M   'P 1'
#
loop_
_entity.id
_entity.type
_entity.pdbx_description
1 polymer ?
#
loop_
_entity_poly.entity_id
_entity_poly.type
_entity_poly.pdbx_seq_one_letter_code
_entity_poly.pdbx_strand_id
1 'polypeptide(L)'
;MYDYSLAKYNPLEKIITFDNFNHGHNGWLDLRSNFVKSDFAPHSEEIDLIHWGPTMLSSATFPMMGTHCALSGSRSLKLTTWANSAPIDQPPAPGSIGLAIKRMEVPGSLVHLSPEPSVAGIGDKDVRAFGCFVDLQSQGNRWMPGVRYVNSADGEHIKRWQYFRVNEGVDHRRWNYGHDGWHKVGIDGQWYGQRQADGVGDGFQWIEGGDQDLVANEADDKINWMYFRLTIDVSRREYVELQCMDKIMDLRGKNRRWRQNIKALRVY
;
A
#
# COMPACT_ATOMS: atom_id res chain seq x y z
N MET A 1 27.17 -10.93 17.17
CA MET A 1 26.02 -11.31 18.02
C MET A 1 24.83 -11.47 17.09
N TYR A 2 24.18 -12.64 17.07
CA TYR A 2 23.02 -12.89 16.20
C TYR A 2 21.81 -12.18 16.81
N ASP A 3 21.19 -11.25 16.08
CA ASP A 3 19.94 -10.64 16.53
C ASP A 3 18.78 -11.58 16.20
N TYR A 4 18.30 -12.33 17.21
CA TYR A 4 17.21 -13.26 17.06
C TYR A 4 15.90 -12.60 16.61
N SER A 5 15.73 -11.29 16.82
CA SER A 5 14.53 -10.58 16.37
C SER A 5 14.40 -10.53 14.84
N LEU A 6 15.53 -10.65 14.13
CA LEU A 6 15.62 -10.67 12.67
C LEU A 6 15.54 -12.07 12.08
N ALA A 7 15.71 -13.12 12.88
CA ALA A 7 15.80 -14.51 12.40
C ALA A 7 14.54 -15.01 11.67
N LYS A 8 13.41 -14.34 11.86
CA LYS A 8 12.12 -14.62 11.19
C LYS A 8 11.95 -13.93 9.84
N TYR A 9 12.96 -13.16 9.40
CA TYR A 9 12.96 -12.44 8.13
C TYR A 9 14.17 -12.84 7.29
N ASN A 10 14.12 -12.54 5.99
CA ASN A 10 15.26 -12.67 5.08
C ASN A 10 15.70 -11.28 4.56
N PRO A 11 16.28 -10.43 5.42
CA PRO A 11 16.62 -9.04 5.08
C PRO A 11 17.86 -8.95 4.19
N LEU A 12 18.06 -7.78 3.57
CA LEU A 12 19.34 -7.43 2.96
C LEU A 12 20.42 -7.26 4.02
N GLU A 13 21.69 -7.37 3.62
CA GLU A 13 22.85 -7.19 4.50
C GLU A 13 22.82 -5.84 5.25
N LYS A 14 22.39 -4.78 4.57
CA LYS A 14 22.28 -3.44 5.14
C LYS A 14 20.83 -3.12 5.44
N ILE A 15 20.53 -3.02 6.74
CA ILE A 15 19.21 -2.65 7.25
C ILE A 15 19.20 -1.15 7.52
N ILE A 16 18.34 -0.42 6.83
CA ILE A 16 18.15 1.02 7.05
C ILE A 16 17.24 1.26 8.26
N THR A 17 16.20 0.45 8.42
CA THR A 17 15.28 0.53 9.56
C THR A 17 14.76 -0.85 9.94
N PHE A 18 14.52 -1.03 11.24
CA PHE A 18 13.87 -2.20 11.79
C PHE A 18 12.86 -1.74 12.84
N ASP A 19 11.57 -1.88 12.52
CA ASP A 19 10.50 -1.25 13.29
C ASP A 19 9.81 -2.26 14.20
N ASN A 20 9.92 -2.02 15.50
CA ASN A 20 9.27 -2.80 16.54
C ASN A 20 8.19 -1.96 17.22
N PHE A 21 6.92 -2.19 16.85
CA PHE A 21 5.78 -1.39 17.30
C PHE A 21 5.46 -1.51 18.80
N ASN A 22 6.15 -2.39 19.52
CA ASN A 22 6.10 -2.41 20.98
C ASN A 22 6.66 -1.12 21.60
N HIS A 23 7.56 -0.44 20.90
CA HIS A 23 8.26 0.76 21.39
C HIS A 23 7.74 2.08 20.81
N GLY A 24 6.62 2.05 20.10
CA GLY A 24 6.00 3.26 19.55
C GLY A 24 5.78 3.19 18.04
N HIS A 25 5.47 4.34 17.44
CA HIS A 25 5.15 4.45 16.01
C HIS A 25 6.37 4.27 15.10
N ASN A 26 7.61 4.28 15.62
CA ASN A 26 8.83 4.13 14.84
C ASN A 26 8.94 5.10 13.64
N GLY A 27 8.36 6.30 13.75
CA GLY A 27 8.33 7.31 12.68
C GLY A 27 7.24 7.09 11.61
N TRP A 28 6.34 6.13 11.81
CA TRP A 28 5.14 5.97 10.99
C TRP A 28 4.06 6.97 11.36
N LEU A 29 3.49 7.59 10.33
CA LEU A 29 2.46 8.62 10.41
C LEU A 29 1.31 8.23 9.48
N ASP A 30 0.12 8.78 9.71
CA ASP A 30 -0.95 8.79 8.71
C ASP A 30 -0.58 9.66 7.50
N LEU A 31 -0.82 9.16 6.28
CA LEU A 31 -0.67 10.00 5.09
C LEU A 31 -1.90 10.89 4.95
N ARG A 32 -1.69 12.20 5.10
CA ARG A 32 -2.70 13.24 4.91
C ARG A 32 -2.48 14.01 3.61
N SER A 33 -3.53 14.70 3.16
CA SER A 33 -3.46 15.65 2.04
C SER A 33 -2.35 16.66 2.21
N ASN A 34 -1.68 16.99 1.11
CA ASN A 34 -0.94 18.24 1.03
C ASN A 34 -1.93 19.41 1.13
N PHE A 35 -1.67 20.33 2.05
CA PHE A 35 -2.42 21.57 2.25
C PHE A 35 -1.73 22.68 1.44
N VAL A 36 -2.19 22.91 0.22
CA VAL A 36 -1.50 23.78 -0.76
C VAL A 36 -2.30 25.04 -1.12
N LYS A 37 -3.56 25.12 -0.69
CA LYS A 37 -4.45 26.26 -0.93
C LYS A 37 -4.36 27.23 0.27
N SER A 38 -4.96 28.42 0.15
CA SER A 38 -5.10 29.36 1.27
C SER A 38 -5.78 28.70 2.47
N ASP A 39 -5.49 29.21 3.66
CA ASP A 39 -6.06 28.72 4.94
C ASP A 39 -5.79 27.24 5.23
N PHE A 40 -4.69 26.69 4.68
CA PHE A 40 -4.35 25.28 4.77
C PHE A 40 -5.45 24.36 4.23
N ALA A 41 -6.21 24.79 3.22
CA ALA A 41 -7.19 23.90 2.60
C ALA A 41 -6.48 22.79 1.78
N PRO A 42 -7.03 21.55 1.77
CA PRO A 42 -6.44 20.44 1.04
C PRO A 42 -6.52 20.65 -0.48
N HIS A 43 -5.59 20.05 -1.21
CA HIS A 43 -5.52 20.16 -2.67
C HIS A 43 -6.57 19.35 -3.44
N SER A 44 -6.94 18.16 -2.93
CA SER A 44 -7.77 17.17 -3.64
C SER A 44 -9.26 17.40 -3.42
N GLU A 45 -10.03 17.33 -4.50
CA GLU A 45 -11.50 17.34 -4.48
C GLU A 45 -12.08 15.95 -4.78
N GLU A 46 -11.34 15.07 -5.48
CA GLU A 46 -11.83 13.76 -5.93
C GLU A 46 -11.61 12.65 -4.91
N ILE A 47 -10.47 12.67 -4.21
CA ILE A 47 -10.17 11.69 -3.15
C ILE A 47 -10.00 12.42 -1.82
N ASP A 48 -10.90 12.07 -0.91
CA ASP A 48 -11.03 12.68 0.39
C ASP A 48 -10.07 12.07 1.42
N LEU A 49 -8.84 12.60 1.48
CA LEU A 49 -7.82 12.16 2.42
C LEU A 49 -8.04 12.68 3.86
N ILE A 50 -8.94 13.65 4.06
CA ILE A 50 -9.20 14.20 5.40
C ILE A 50 -10.06 13.24 6.23
N HIS A 51 -10.87 12.40 5.57
CA HIS A 51 -11.66 11.35 6.22
C HIS A 51 -10.96 9.99 6.27
N TRP A 52 -9.67 9.91 5.92
CA TRP A 52 -8.89 8.68 6.12
C TRP A 52 -8.59 8.47 7.59
N GLY A 53 -8.71 7.22 8.03
CA GLY A 53 -8.55 6.87 9.42
C GLY A 53 -7.09 7.00 9.90
N PRO A 54 -6.87 7.33 11.18
CA PRO A 54 -5.52 7.46 11.74
C PRO A 54 -4.84 6.09 11.86
N THR A 55 -3.51 6.08 11.75
CA THR A 55 -2.72 4.91 12.16
C THR A 55 -2.79 4.75 13.68
N MET A 56 -2.89 3.53 14.18
CA MET A 56 -2.95 3.26 15.62
C MET A 56 -1.95 2.20 16.03
N LEU A 57 -1.32 2.38 17.18
CA LEU A 57 -0.70 1.27 17.89
C LEU A 57 -1.76 0.60 18.74
N SER A 58 -2.05 -0.65 18.42
CA SER A 58 -3.10 -1.38 19.11
C SER A 58 -2.67 -2.80 19.41
N SER A 59 -3.29 -3.33 20.43
CA SER A 59 -3.32 -4.75 20.71
C SER A 59 -4.66 -5.29 20.22
N ALA A 60 -4.66 -6.27 19.31
CA ALA A 60 -5.87 -6.88 18.79
C ALA A 60 -6.58 -7.63 19.92
N THR A 61 -7.72 -7.11 20.37
CA THR A 61 -8.47 -7.65 21.51
C THR A 61 -9.65 -8.44 21.00
N PHE A 62 -9.76 -9.69 21.46
CA PHE A 62 -10.84 -10.60 21.15
C PHE A 62 -11.78 -10.74 22.34
N PRO A 63 -13.10 -10.88 22.13
CA PRO A 63 -14.07 -11.02 23.20
C PRO A 63 -13.79 -12.17 24.19
N MET A 64 -13.31 -13.32 23.70
CA MET A 64 -13.05 -14.51 24.54
C MET A 64 -11.56 -14.88 24.64
N MET A 65 -10.75 -14.58 23.64
CA MET A 65 -9.34 -15.02 23.55
C MET A 65 -8.34 -14.03 24.18
N GLY A 66 -8.83 -12.92 24.75
CA GLY A 66 -7.97 -11.90 25.36
C GLY A 66 -7.30 -11.03 24.29
N THR A 67 -5.99 -10.82 24.41
CA THR A 67 -5.26 -9.84 23.59
C THR A 67 -4.13 -10.50 22.78
N HIS A 68 -4.02 -10.14 21.50
CA HIS A 68 -3.07 -10.66 20.51
C HIS A 68 -2.48 -9.52 19.69
N CYS A 69 -1.32 -9.69 19.03
CA CYS A 69 -0.53 -8.56 18.50
C CYS A 69 0.35 -8.91 17.29
N ALA A 70 1.39 -8.12 17.02
CA ALA A 70 2.43 -8.47 16.06
C ALA A 70 3.08 -9.83 16.39
N LEU A 71 3.76 -10.43 15.41
CA LEU A 71 4.44 -11.74 15.55
C LEU A 71 5.38 -11.79 16.77
N SER A 72 5.87 -10.64 17.22
CA SER A 72 6.53 -10.51 18.51
C SER A 72 6.02 -9.29 19.27
N GLY A 73 5.56 -9.53 20.50
CA GLY A 73 5.21 -8.51 21.49
C GLY A 73 3.72 -8.20 21.58
N SER A 74 3.39 -7.04 22.14
CA SER A 74 2.06 -6.63 22.61
C SER A 74 1.45 -5.43 21.86
N ARG A 75 2.05 -5.00 20.74
CA ARG A 75 1.46 -3.99 19.85
C ARG A 75 1.75 -4.27 18.38
N SER A 76 0.82 -3.89 17.50
CA SER A 76 1.02 -3.78 16.04
C SER A 76 0.60 -2.40 15.56
N LEU A 77 1.11 -1.99 14.39
CA LEU A 77 0.58 -0.85 13.66
C LEU A 77 -0.68 -1.29 12.92
N LYS A 78 -1.80 -0.65 13.24
CA LYS A 78 -3.09 -0.85 12.59
C LYS A 78 -3.38 0.33 11.65
N LEU A 79 -3.88 0.01 10.46
CA LEU A 79 -4.45 0.99 9.55
C LEU A 79 -5.96 0.90 9.66
N THR A 80 -6.61 2.05 9.72
CA THR A 80 -8.04 2.12 9.92
C THR A 80 -8.74 2.54 8.63
N THR A 81 -9.84 1.86 8.33
CA THR A 81 -10.82 2.31 7.33
C THR A 81 -12.22 2.18 7.90
N TRP A 82 -13.20 2.69 7.18
CA TRP A 82 -14.61 2.38 7.32
C TRP A 82 -14.96 1.24 6.35
N ALA A 83 -15.90 0.33 6.66
CA ALA A 83 -16.48 -0.52 5.58
C ALA A 83 -17.54 0.21 4.78
N ASN A 84 -17.13 1.27 4.14
CA ASN A 84 -17.81 1.67 2.93
C ASN A 84 -16.94 1.28 1.73
N SER A 85 -17.62 1.14 0.61
CA SER A 85 -16.98 1.03 -0.68
C SER A 85 -17.80 1.85 -1.66
N ALA A 86 -17.10 2.49 -2.59
CA ALA A 86 -17.73 3.05 -3.77
C ALA A 86 -17.77 1.98 -4.87
N PRO A 87 -18.70 2.08 -5.84
CA PRO A 87 -18.70 1.25 -7.04
C PRO A 87 -17.32 1.15 -7.69
N ILE A 88 -17.05 0.01 -8.34
CA ILE A 88 -15.71 -0.34 -8.81
C ILE A 88 -15.15 0.67 -9.82
N ASP A 89 -15.99 1.37 -10.56
CA ASP A 89 -15.65 2.37 -11.59
C ASP A 89 -15.57 3.81 -11.05
N GLN A 90 -15.91 4.04 -9.79
CA GLN A 90 -15.86 5.35 -9.14
C GLN A 90 -14.57 5.56 -8.33
N PRO A 91 -14.24 6.79 -7.93
CA PRO A 91 -13.23 7.05 -6.90
C PRO A 91 -13.52 6.27 -5.60
N PRO A 92 -12.51 5.92 -4.79
CA PRO A 92 -12.72 5.30 -3.48
C PRO A 92 -13.67 6.11 -2.58
N ALA A 93 -14.49 5.43 -1.78
CA ALA A 93 -15.38 6.11 -0.85
C ALA A 93 -14.58 6.78 0.28
N PRO A 94 -15.04 7.92 0.83
CA PRO A 94 -14.39 8.57 1.96
C PRO A 94 -14.20 7.60 3.13
N GLY A 95 -12.99 7.51 3.67
CA GLY A 95 -12.68 6.59 4.77
C GLY A 95 -12.47 5.12 4.36
N SER A 96 -12.67 4.73 3.10
CA SER A 96 -12.45 3.34 2.63
C SER A 96 -10.96 2.97 2.43
N ILE A 97 -10.04 3.88 2.74
CA ILE A 97 -8.59 3.71 2.55
C ILE A 97 -7.87 4.19 3.81
N GLY A 98 -6.90 3.38 4.25
CA GLY A 98 -6.03 3.66 5.38
C GLY A 98 -4.58 3.55 4.91
N LEU A 99 -3.80 4.60 5.16
CA LEU A 99 -2.43 4.69 4.65
C LEU A 99 -1.48 5.20 5.72
N ALA A 100 -0.47 4.40 6.02
CA ALA A 100 0.66 4.84 6.81
C ALA A 100 1.87 5.15 5.92
N ILE A 101 2.63 6.17 6.29
CA ILE A 101 3.88 6.55 5.65
C ILE A 101 4.97 6.72 6.72
N LYS A 102 6.17 6.23 6.40
CA LYS A 102 7.40 6.58 7.09
C LYS A 102 8.33 7.30 6.12
N ARG A 103 8.79 8.50 6.50
CA ARG A 103 9.72 9.29 5.70
C ARG A 103 11.13 9.09 6.24
N MET A 104 12.08 8.78 5.36
CA MET A 104 13.49 8.66 5.68
C MET A 104 14.29 9.59 4.76
N GLU A 105 15.26 10.33 5.30
CA GLU A 105 16.13 11.24 4.52
C GLU A 105 17.28 10.50 3.81
N VAL A 106 17.25 9.16 3.81
CA VAL A 106 18.12 8.23 3.04
C VAL A 106 17.24 7.01 2.66
N PRO A 107 17.43 6.35 1.50
CA PRO A 107 16.34 5.87 0.63
C PRO A 107 15.44 4.80 1.26
N GLY A 108 14.13 5.06 1.21
CA GLY A 108 13.07 4.11 1.49
C GLY A 108 11.91 4.82 2.17
N SER A 109 10.77 4.91 1.52
CA SER A 109 9.52 4.96 2.29
C SER A 109 8.91 3.58 2.17
N LEU A 110 8.23 3.12 3.21
CA LEU A 110 7.31 2.01 3.07
C LEU A 110 5.95 2.61 3.34
N VAL A 111 5.01 2.25 2.50
CA VAL A 111 3.60 2.60 2.60
C VAL A 111 2.87 1.30 2.88
N HIS A 112 1.93 1.25 3.82
CA HIS A 112 1.12 0.05 4.09
C HIS A 112 -0.35 0.41 3.91
N LEU A 113 -1.14 -0.49 3.33
CA LEU A 113 -2.60 -0.37 3.14
C LEU A 113 -3.31 -1.48 3.91
N SER A 114 -4.38 -1.18 4.64
CA SER A 114 -5.28 -2.18 5.21
C SER A 114 -6.68 -1.58 5.40
N PRO A 115 -7.75 -2.31 5.02
CA PRO A 115 -9.14 -1.96 5.31
C PRO A 115 -9.79 -2.75 6.48
N GLU A 116 -10.81 -2.18 7.14
CA GLU A 116 -11.72 -2.74 8.16
C GLU A 116 -13.01 -1.85 8.39
N PRO A 117 -14.01 -2.18 9.27
CA PRO A 117 -15.36 -2.64 8.94
C PRO A 117 -16.51 -1.60 9.13
N SER A 118 -17.78 -1.94 8.83
CA SER A 118 -18.98 -1.08 9.07
C SER A 118 -20.33 -1.79 9.26
N VAL A 119 -20.46 -3.12 9.13
CA VAL A 119 -21.73 -3.82 9.46
C VAL A 119 -21.41 -5.21 10.03
N ALA A 120 -22.28 -5.74 10.90
CA ALA A 120 -22.14 -7.07 11.47
C ALA A 120 -22.26 -8.17 10.40
N GLY A 121 -21.19 -8.95 10.27
CA GLY A 121 -21.01 -10.04 9.29
C GLY A 121 -19.90 -9.70 8.29
N ILE A 122 -18.65 -10.07 8.60
CA ILE A 122 -17.49 -9.90 7.71
C ILE A 122 -17.11 -11.26 7.14
N GLY A 123 -16.97 -11.33 5.82
CA GLY A 123 -16.33 -12.42 5.10
C GLY A 123 -14.93 -12.02 4.62
N ASP A 124 -14.15 -13.00 4.21
CA ASP A 124 -12.84 -12.78 3.59
C ASP A 124 -12.87 -11.85 2.36
N LYS A 125 -14.02 -11.71 1.68
CA LYS A 125 -14.25 -10.82 0.51
C LYS A 125 -14.25 -9.32 0.81
N ASP A 126 -14.40 -8.88 2.06
CA ASP A 126 -14.60 -7.46 2.38
C ASP A 126 -13.31 -6.64 2.38
N VAL A 127 -12.16 -7.29 2.49
CA VAL A 127 -10.85 -6.67 2.24
C VAL A 127 -10.61 -6.66 0.75
N ARG A 128 -10.69 -5.50 0.08
CA ARG A 128 -10.46 -5.44 -1.36
C ARG A 128 -9.02 -5.72 -1.75
N ALA A 129 -8.09 -4.94 -1.19
CA ALA A 129 -6.68 -5.04 -1.50
C ALA A 129 -5.81 -4.47 -0.39
N PHE A 130 -4.58 -4.98 -0.28
CA PHE A 130 -3.55 -4.44 0.59
C PHE A 130 -2.19 -4.49 -0.12
N GLY A 131 -1.23 -3.69 0.32
CA GLY A 131 0.05 -3.63 -0.38
C GLY A 131 1.04 -2.66 0.23
N CYS A 132 2.17 -2.49 -0.46
CA CYS A 132 3.16 -1.49 -0.09
C CYS A 132 3.84 -0.81 -1.27
N PHE A 133 4.29 0.42 -1.03
CA PHE A 133 5.04 1.23 -1.98
C PHE A 133 6.30 1.79 -1.35
N VAL A 134 7.29 2.07 -2.19
CA VAL A 134 8.51 2.76 -1.83
C VAL A 134 8.64 4.01 -2.68
N ASP A 135 8.47 5.19 -2.09
CA ASP A 135 8.79 6.47 -2.71
C ASP A 135 10.30 6.72 -2.64
N LEU A 136 10.96 6.60 -3.79
CA LEU A 136 12.39 6.89 -3.97
C LEU A 136 12.55 8.19 -4.72
N GLN A 137 13.22 9.15 -4.09
CA GLN A 137 13.51 10.46 -4.67
C GLN A 137 15.02 10.68 -4.73
N SER A 138 15.53 11.13 -5.88
CA SER A 138 16.96 11.45 -6.06
C SER A 138 17.17 12.48 -7.17
N GLN A 139 17.86 13.58 -6.84
CA GLN A 139 18.32 14.61 -7.80
C GLN A 139 17.25 15.01 -8.84
N GLY A 140 16.05 15.31 -8.35
CA GLY A 140 14.93 15.72 -9.18
C GLY A 140 14.14 14.56 -9.80
N ASN A 141 14.57 13.31 -9.71
CA ASN A 141 13.79 12.16 -10.16
C ASN A 141 13.01 11.55 -8.99
N ARG A 142 11.83 11.01 -9.30
CA ARG A 142 11.01 10.23 -8.38
C ARG A 142 10.64 8.90 -9.02
N TRP A 143 10.67 7.83 -8.24
CA TRP A 143 10.26 6.49 -8.66
C TRP A 143 9.55 5.83 -7.48
N MET A 144 8.35 5.31 -7.73
CA MET A 144 7.51 4.75 -6.67
C MET A 144 7.15 3.28 -6.94
N PRO A 145 8.11 2.34 -6.88
CA PRO A 145 7.78 0.93 -6.99
C PRO A 145 6.87 0.49 -5.85
N GLY A 146 5.94 -0.41 -6.16
CA GLY A 146 5.09 -1.02 -5.16
C GLY A 146 4.33 -2.20 -5.70
N VAL A 147 3.71 -2.94 -4.80
CA VAL A 147 2.90 -4.11 -5.12
C VAL A 147 1.67 -4.12 -4.23
N ARG A 148 0.60 -4.76 -4.71
CA ARG A 148 -0.60 -5.01 -3.93
C ARG A 148 -1.14 -6.40 -4.20
N TYR A 149 -1.73 -6.99 -3.18
CA TYR A 149 -2.58 -8.16 -3.31
C TYR A 149 -4.01 -7.68 -3.52
N VAL A 150 -4.62 -8.08 -4.62
CA VAL A 150 -6.05 -7.87 -4.87
C VAL A 150 -6.76 -9.12 -4.37
N ASN A 151 -7.41 -9.00 -3.22
CA ASN A 151 -8.13 -10.11 -2.60
C ASN A 151 -9.52 -10.27 -3.23
N SER A 152 -10.21 -9.15 -3.46
CA SER A 152 -11.53 -9.14 -4.09
C SER A 152 -11.73 -7.92 -5.00
N ALA A 153 -12.67 -8.04 -5.94
CA ALA A 153 -13.19 -6.96 -6.76
C ALA A 153 -14.64 -7.28 -7.13
N ASP A 154 -15.50 -6.27 -7.07
CA ASP A 154 -16.92 -6.40 -7.44
C ASP A 154 -17.66 -7.56 -6.74
N GLY A 155 -17.37 -7.79 -5.46
CA GLY A 155 -17.97 -8.88 -4.67
C GLY A 155 -17.37 -10.27 -4.92
N GLU A 156 -16.41 -10.40 -5.84
CA GLU A 156 -15.76 -11.67 -6.16
C GLU A 156 -14.31 -11.75 -5.70
N HIS A 157 -13.88 -12.97 -5.38
CA HIS A 157 -12.48 -13.23 -5.06
C HIS A 157 -11.61 -13.13 -6.30
N ILE A 158 -10.50 -12.40 -6.16
CA ILE A 158 -9.48 -12.29 -7.19
C ILE A 158 -8.19 -13.00 -6.74
N LYS A 159 -7.79 -12.78 -5.48
CA LYS A 159 -6.66 -13.45 -4.81
C LYS A 159 -5.35 -13.45 -5.60
N ARG A 160 -4.95 -12.27 -6.09
CA ARG A 160 -3.81 -12.15 -7.02
C ARG A 160 -2.96 -10.91 -6.81
N TRP A 161 -1.65 -11.07 -6.98
CA TRP A 161 -0.68 -9.99 -6.86
C TRP A 161 -0.57 -9.10 -8.12
N GLN A 162 -0.41 -7.80 -7.88
CA GLN A 162 -0.13 -6.78 -8.87
C GLN A 162 1.11 -5.97 -8.51
N TYR A 163 1.80 -5.43 -9.51
CA TYR A 163 2.86 -4.44 -9.35
C TYR A 163 2.44 -3.08 -9.90
N PHE A 164 2.95 -2.00 -9.30
CA PHE A 164 2.67 -0.65 -9.73
C PHE A 164 3.43 -0.33 -11.01
N ARG A 165 2.67 -0.12 -12.09
CA ARG A 165 3.11 0.37 -13.38
C ARG A 165 1.87 0.87 -14.11
N VAL A 166 1.92 2.12 -14.56
CA VAL A 166 0.83 2.74 -15.29
C VAL A 166 0.59 2.02 -16.63
N ASN A 167 -0.68 1.74 -16.92
CA ASN A 167 -1.17 1.22 -18.20
C ASN A 167 -0.80 2.16 -19.36
N GLU A 168 -0.49 1.57 -20.52
CA GLU A 168 -0.28 2.36 -21.73
C GLU A 168 -1.57 3.12 -22.09
N GLY A 169 -1.44 4.40 -22.48
CA GLY A 169 -2.59 5.23 -22.87
C GLY A 169 -3.35 5.90 -21.72
N VAL A 170 -2.95 5.71 -20.46
CA VAL A 170 -3.51 6.49 -19.34
C VAL A 170 -2.96 7.91 -19.39
N ASP A 171 -3.85 8.86 -19.65
CA ASP A 171 -3.52 10.29 -19.66
C ASP A 171 -3.80 10.96 -18.31
N HIS A 172 -3.43 12.24 -18.22
CA HIS A 172 -3.58 13.05 -17.02
C HIS A 172 -5.04 13.19 -16.58
N ARG A 173 -5.95 13.39 -17.53
CA ARG A 173 -7.37 13.60 -17.22
C ARG A 173 -8.01 12.32 -16.68
N ARG A 174 -7.73 11.16 -17.29
CA ARG A 174 -8.18 9.85 -16.83
C ARG A 174 -7.63 9.51 -15.45
N TRP A 175 -6.34 9.78 -15.24
CA TRP A 175 -5.71 9.57 -13.93
C TRP A 175 -6.41 10.34 -12.81
N ASN A 176 -6.83 11.57 -13.10
CA ASN A 176 -7.56 12.47 -12.20
C ASN A 176 -9.09 12.36 -12.33
N TYR A 177 -9.63 11.17 -12.64
CA TYR A 177 -11.08 10.90 -12.70
C TYR A 177 -11.91 11.87 -13.58
N GLY A 178 -11.32 12.41 -14.65
CA GLY A 178 -12.00 13.31 -15.58
C GLY A 178 -11.73 14.79 -15.37
N HIS A 179 -10.90 15.16 -14.40
CA HIS A 179 -10.59 16.55 -14.04
C HIS A 179 -9.18 16.97 -14.48
N ASP A 180 -8.95 18.28 -14.58
CA ASP A 180 -7.62 18.84 -14.81
C ASP A 180 -6.87 18.98 -13.47
N GLY A 181 -6.66 17.83 -12.84
CA GLY A 181 -6.17 17.74 -11.45
C GLY A 181 -4.67 17.97 -11.29
N TRP A 182 -4.21 18.09 -10.06
CA TRP A 182 -2.78 18.29 -9.76
C TRP A 182 -1.95 17.00 -9.97
N HIS A 183 -2.56 15.82 -9.85
CA HIS A 183 -1.84 14.57 -9.69
C HIS A 183 -1.21 14.08 -10.98
N LYS A 184 0.11 13.92 -10.97
CA LYS A 184 0.86 13.43 -12.12
C LYS A 184 0.72 11.92 -12.25
N VAL A 185 0.36 11.49 -13.45
CA VAL A 185 0.25 10.09 -13.85
C VAL A 185 1.48 9.28 -13.43
N GLY A 186 1.27 8.24 -12.62
CA GLY A 186 2.35 7.32 -12.20
C GLY A 186 3.35 7.90 -11.21
N ILE A 187 3.11 9.09 -10.67
CA ILE A 187 3.96 9.76 -9.69
C ILE A 187 3.17 10.12 -8.43
N ASP A 188 1.96 10.66 -8.58
CA ASP A 188 1.10 11.10 -7.47
C ASP A 188 -0.33 10.60 -7.67
N GLY A 189 -1.10 10.27 -6.64
CA GLY A 189 -0.76 9.22 -5.67
C GLY A 189 -1.26 7.85 -6.16
N GLN A 190 -0.82 6.73 -5.58
CA GLN A 190 -1.15 5.39 -6.11
C GLN A 190 -2.60 4.95 -5.91
N TRP A 191 -3.37 5.75 -5.18
CA TRP A 191 -4.82 5.62 -5.03
C TRP A 191 -5.61 6.30 -6.14
N TYR A 192 -4.94 7.03 -7.04
CA TYR A 192 -5.52 7.57 -8.27
C TYR A 192 -5.45 6.58 -9.43
N GLY A 193 -6.11 6.95 -10.54
CA GLY A 193 -6.32 6.09 -11.68
C GLY A 193 -7.64 5.33 -11.59
N GLN A 194 -8.28 5.14 -12.73
CA GLN A 194 -9.55 4.43 -12.78
C GLN A 194 -9.34 2.97 -12.39
N ARG A 195 -10.36 2.42 -11.74
CA ARG A 195 -10.43 1.04 -11.28
C ARG A 195 -11.33 0.25 -12.24
N GLN A 196 -11.09 -1.05 -12.36
CA GLN A 196 -11.79 -1.94 -13.28
C GLN A 196 -12.46 -3.09 -12.50
N ALA A 197 -13.53 -3.65 -13.09
CA ALA A 197 -14.31 -4.75 -12.51
C ALA A 197 -13.47 -5.99 -12.17
N ASP A 198 -12.44 -6.27 -12.96
CA ASP A 198 -11.50 -7.36 -12.73
C ASP A 198 -10.49 -7.11 -11.59
N GLY A 199 -10.56 -5.95 -10.93
CA GLY A 199 -9.65 -5.55 -9.85
C GLY A 199 -8.36 -4.88 -10.34
N VAL A 200 -8.16 -4.73 -11.65
CA VAL A 200 -7.09 -3.88 -12.20
C VAL A 200 -7.39 -2.41 -11.88
N GLY A 201 -6.33 -1.61 -11.85
CA GLY A 201 -6.44 -0.16 -11.90
C GLY A 201 -5.42 0.39 -12.89
N ASP A 202 -5.61 1.62 -13.33
CA ASP A 202 -4.73 2.28 -14.29
C ASP A 202 -3.24 2.28 -13.88
N GLY A 203 -2.96 2.27 -12.58
CA GLY A 203 -1.60 2.21 -12.04
C GLY A 203 -1.04 0.80 -11.82
N PHE A 204 -1.78 -0.27 -12.11
CA PHE A 204 -1.42 -1.62 -11.65
C PHE A 204 -1.48 -2.66 -12.76
N GLN A 205 -0.54 -3.60 -12.71
CA GLN A 205 -0.42 -4.71 -13.66
C GLN A 205 -0.39 -6.02 -12.90
N TRP A 206 -1.03 -7.07 -13.44
CA TRP A 206 -0.95 -8.41 -12.89
C TRP A 206 0.49 -8.94 -12.88
N ILE A 207 0.86 -9.59 -11.79
CA ILE A 207 2.06 -10.43 -11.73
C ILE A 207 1.71 -11.77 -12.38
N GLU A 208 2.57 -12.20 -13.30
CA GLU A 208 2.47 -13.49 -13.95
C GLU A 208 2.70 -14.60 -12.92
N GLY A 209 1.78 -15.56 -12.84
CA GLY A 209 1.75 -16.55 -11.75
C GLY A 209 1.49 -15.94 -10.37
N GLY A 210 0.97 -14.71 -10.30
CA GLY A 210 0.71 -13.99 -9.05
C GLY A 210 -0.51 -14.46 -8.25
N ASP A 211 -1.25 -15.45 -8.72
CA ASP A 211 -2.42 -16.02 -8.03
C ASP A 211 -1.96 -16.74 -6.76
N GLN A 212 -2.51 -16.39 -5.61
CA GLN A 212 -2.09 -16.96 -4.34
C GLN A 212 -3.24 -16.94 -3.34
N ASP A 213 -3.63 -18.11 -2.84
CA ASP A 213 -4.45 -18.19 -1.64
C ASP A 213 -3.62 -17.77 -0.44
N LEU A 214 -4.02 -16.67 0.18
CA LEU A 214 -3.49 -16.26 1.47
C LEU A 214 -4.33 -16.87 2.58
N VAL A 215 -3.72 -17.05 3.76
CA VAL A 215 -4.43 -17.63 4.90
C VAL A 215 -5.46 -16.62 5.39
N ALA A 216 -6.71 -16.82 4.96
CA ALA A 216 -7.86 -16.14 5.51
C ALA A 216 -8.18 -16.73 6.88
N ASN A 217 -8.71 -15.89 7.76
CA ASN A 217 -9.26 -16.37 9.01
C ASN A 217 -10.57 -17.11 8.75
N GLU A 218 -10.67 -18.35 9.20
CA GLU A 218 -11.90 -19.13 9.15
C GLU A 218 -13.00 -18.54 10.05
N ALA A 219 -12.60 -17.88 11.14
CA ALA A 219 -13.47 -17.20 12.09
C ALA A 219 -12.80 -15.90 12.57
N ASP A 220 -13.60 -14.95 13.06
CA ASP A 220 -13.19 -13.61 13.50
C ASP A 220 -12.29 -13.60 14.75
N ASP A 221 -11.99 -14.78 15.31
CA ASP A 221 -11.13 -15.00 16.48
C ASP A 221 -9.68 -15.37 16.14
N LYS A 222 -9.32 -15.47 14.84
CA LYS A 222 -7.98 -15.83 14.38
C LYS A 222 -7.20 -14.63 13.87
N ILE A 223 -5.88 -14.64 14.00
CA ILE A 223 -4.96 -13.73 13.31
C ILE A 223 -3.86 -14.56 12.68
N ASN A 224 -3.61 -14.31 11.39
CA ASN A 224 -2.49 -14.88 10.66
C ASN A 224 -1.42 -13.83 10.43
N TRP A 225 -0.15 -14.18 10.64
CA TRP A 225 0.97 -13.37 10.19
C TRP A 225 1.47 -13.89 8.86
N MET A 226 1.59 -12.99 7.90
CA MET A 226 2.10 -13.31 6.58
C MET A 226 3.44 -12.62 6.35
N TYR A 227 4.43 -13.40 5.93
CA TYR A 227 5.70 -12.86 5.49
C TYR A 227 5.54 -12.24 4.10
N PHE A 228 6.13 -11.07 3.92
CA PHE A 228 6.11 -10.31 2.68
C PHE A 228 7.46 -9.62 2.49
N ARG A 229 8.02 -9.71 1.28
CA ARG A 229 9.27 -9.03 0.88
C ARG A 229 9.21 -8.58 -0.57
N LEU A 230 9.49 -7.30 -0.82
CA LEU A 230 9.71 -6.76 -2.15
C LEU A 230 11.18 -6.37 -2.31
N THR A 231 11.84 -6.94 -3.31
CA THR A 231 13.22 -6.61 -3.69
C THR A 231 13.21 -5.76 -4.96
N ILE A 232 13.93 -4.64 -4.92
CA ILE A 232 14.09 -3.72 -6.05
C ILE A 232 15.56 -3.40 -6.27
N ASP A 233 15.95 -3.20 -7.53
CA ASP A 233 17.25 -2.67 -7.89
C ASP A 233 17.13 -1.16 -8.08
N VAL A 234 17.62 -0.41 -7.09
CA VAL A 234 17.56 1.06 -7.09
C VAL A 234 18.44 1.67 -8.19
N SER A 235 19.56 1.03 -8.52
CA SER A 235 20.48 1.53 -9.55
C SER A 235 19.88 1.41 -10.95
N ARG A 236 19.14 0.33 -11.20
CA ARG A 236 18.47 0.06 -12.48
C ARG A 236 17.02 0.55 -12.53
N ARG A 237 16.46 0.99 -11.40
CA ARG A 237 15.03 1.31 -11.21
C ARG A 237 14.12 0.18 -11.67
N GLU A 238 14.46 -1.03 -11.24
CA GLU A 238 13.83 -2.27 -11.71
C GLU A 238 13.27 -3.05 -10.51
N TYR A 239 12.11 -3.69 -10.71
CA TYR A 239 11.68 -4.73 -9.79
C TYR A 239 12.60 -5.95 -9.95
N VAL A 240 12.89 -6.63 -8.85
CA VAL A 240 13.66 -7.88 -8.87
C VAL A 240 12.76 -9.04 -8.52
N GLU A 241 12.13 -9.01 -7.35
CA GLU A 241 11.41 -10.16 -6.84
C GLU A 241 10.35 -9.72 -5.83
N LEU A 242 9.20 -10.38 -5.83
CA LEU A 242 8.24 -10.36 -4.73
C LEU A 242 8.20 -11.75 -4.10
N GLN A 243 8.32 -11.81 -2.77
CA GLN A 243 8.06 -13.00 -1.99
C GLN A 243 6.89 -12.76 -1.04
N CYS A 244 5.92 -13.68 -1.02
CA CYS A 244 4.92 -13.77 0.01
C CYS A 244 4.83 -15.20 0.52
N MET A 245 5.09 -15.40 1.82
CA MET A 245 5.29 -16.72 2.41
C MET A 245 6.38 -17.52 1.67
N ASP A 246 6.06 -18.72 1.22
CA ASP A 246 6.90 -19.62 0.44
C ASP A 246 6.91 -19.30 -1.07
N LYS A 247 5.95 -18.49 -1.55
CA LYS A 247 5.84 -18.13 -2.96
C LYS A 247 6.79 -17.00 -3.33
N ILE A 248 7.66 -17.28 -4.30
CA ILE A 248 8.59 -16.32 -4.89
C ILE A 248 8.17 -16.03 -6.34
N MET A 249 8.06 -14.76 -6.70
CA MET A 249 7.66 -14.26 -8.01
C MET A 249 8.76 -13.38 -8.59
N ASP A 250 9.30 -13.77 -9.75
CA ASP A 250 10.26 -12.95 -10.49
C ASP A 250 9.57 -11.75 -11.14
N LEU A 251 10.11 -10.55 -10.88
CA LEU A 251 9.60 -9.29 -11.38
C LEU A 251 10.59 -8.58 -12.32
N ARG A 252 11.71 -9.21 -12.67
CA ARG A 252 12.68 -8.64 -13.61
C ARG A 252 12.04 -8.39 -14.97
N GLY A 253 12.46 -7.30 -15.61
CA GLY A 253 11.96 -6.88 -16.91
C GLY A 253 10.55 -6.24 -16.90
N LYS A 254 9.83 -6.23 -15.78
CA LYS A 254 8.46 -5.68 -15.73
C LYS A 254 8.40 -4.15 -15.80
N ASN A 255 9.53 -3.45 -15.59
CA ASN A 255 9.67 -1.97 -15.67
C ASN A 255 10.38 -1.43 -16.92
N ARG A 256 10.69 -2.26 -17.93
CA ARG A 256 11.75 -2.02 -18.92
C ARG A 256 11.56 -0.83 -19.90
N ARG A 257 10.58 0.06 -19.73
CA ARG A 257 10.31 1.17 -20.68
C ARG A 257 10.01 2.56 -20.10
N TRP A 258 9.96 2.78 -18.79
CA TRP A 258 9.68 4.12 -18.26
C TRP A 258 10.96 4.92 -17.96
N ARG A 259 11.48 5.63 -18.97
CA ARG A 259 12.44 6.74 -18.74
C ARG A 259 11.64 7.98 -18.32
N GLN A 260 11.33 8.14 -17.05
CA GLN A 260 10.90 9.45 -16.53
C GLN A 260 12.11 10.40 -16.52
N ASN A 261 12.30 11.15 -17.60
CA ASN A 261 13.09 12.39 -17.56
C ASN A 261 12.20 13.47 -16.94
N ILE A 262 12.10 13.50 -15.61
CA ILE A 262 11.22 14.46 -14.94
C ILE A 262 12.05 15.21 -13.91
N LYS A 263 12.15 16.53 -14.07
CA LYS A 263 12.69 17.44 -13.07
C LYS A 263 11.61 17.63 -12.00
N ALA A 264 11.89 17.26 -10.75
CA ALA A 264 11.00 17.49 -9.62
C ALA A 264 10.65 18.98 -9.52
N LEU A 265 9.43 19.25 -9.06
CA LEU A 265 9.03 20.59 -8.64
C LEU A 265 10.01 21.08 -7.56
N ARG A 266 10.65 22.22 -7.82
CA ARG A 266 11.12 23.08 -6.74
C ARG A 266 9.86 23.64 -6.09
N VAL A 267 9.49 23.09 -4.94
CA VAL A 267 8.54 23.76 -4.04
C VAL A 267 9.38 24.77 -3.26
N TYR A 268 9.06 26.05 -3.42
CA TYR A 268 9.50 27.12 -2.50
C TYR A 268 8.56 27.15 -1.30
#